data_AF-A0A6B3KQ62-F1
#
_entry.id   AF-A0A6B3KQ62-F1
#
_cell.length_a   1.000
_cell.length_b   1.000
_cell.length_c   1.000
_cell.angle_alpha   90.00
_cell.angle_beta   90.00
_cell.angle_gamma   90.00
#
_symmetry.space_group_name_H-M   'P 1'
#
loop_
_entity.id
_entity.type
_entity.pdbx_description
1 polymer ?
#
loop_
_entity_poly.entity_id
_entity_poly.type
_entity_poly.pdbx_seq_one_letter_code
_entity_poly.pdbx_strand_id
1 'polypeptide(L)'
;MSEVPAAAPGAATARLGRVRWRVCALLLAATTINYVDRQVLGVLAPFLQTQIGWNEIQYGYIVTAFQAAYALGLLCSGAVIDRFGTRLGYALAIGLWSLAAMGHALATSVVGFAIARFFLGLGESGNFPAALKTVAEWFPRRE
;
A
#
# COMPACT_ATOMS: atom_id res chain seq x y z
N MET A 1 -21.34 -40.65 -35.52
CA MET A 1 -21.57 -39.26 -35.07
C MET A 1 -21.23 -39.22 -33.59
N SER A 2 -19.99 -38.82 -33.24
CA SER A 2 -19.56 -38.71 -31.85
C SER A 2 -19.95 -37.34 -31.31
N GLU A 3 -20.86 -37.29 -30.34
CA GLU A 3 -21.16 -36.05 -29.61
C GLU A 3 -19.94 -35.62 -28.80
N VAL A 4 -19.51 -34.37 -29.00
CA VAL A 4 -18.47 -33.73 -28.21
C VAL A 4 -19.11 -33.32 -26.87
N PRO A 5 -18.60 -33.76 -25.70
CA PRO A 5 -19.18 -33.37 -24.42
C PRO A 5 -18.89 -31.89 -24.15
N ALA A 6 -19.95 -31.10 -23.98
CA ALA A 6 -19.86 -29.70 -23.58
C ALA A 6 -19.26 -29.61 -22.15
N ALA A 7 -18.14 -28.89 -22.01
CA ALA A 7 -17.48 -28.70 -20.72
C ALA A 7 -18.42 -28.01 -19.70
N ALA A 8 -18.53 -28.58 -18.50
CA ALA A 8 -19.49 -28.15 -17.48
C ALA A 8 -19.26 -26.67 -17.03
N PRO A 9 -20.27 -25.78 -17.12
CA PRO A 9 -20.14 -24.35 -16.84
C PRO A 9 -19.84 -23.96 -15.37
N GLY A 10 -19.73 -24.91 -14.44
CA GLY A 10 -19.53 -24.63 -13.00
C GLY A 10 -18.07 -24.44 -12.56
N ALA A 11 -17.12 -25.14 -13.19
CA ALA A 11 -15.73 -25.16 -12.72
C ALA A 11 -14.98 -23.85 -12.99
N ALA A 12 -15.21 -23.21 -14.14
CA ALA A 12 -14.61 -21.94 -14.50
C ALA A 12 -15.12 -20.79 -13.61
N THR A 13 -16.43 -20.74 -13.36
CA THR A 13 -17.09 -19.73 -12.51
C THR A 13 -16.62 -19.81 -11.06
N ALA A 14 -16.52 -21.02 -10.48
CA ALA A 14 -15.99 -21.21 -9.14
C ALA A 14 -14.49 -20.85 -9.00
N ARG A 15 -13.70 -21.06 -10.07
CA ARG A 15 -12.27 -20.70 -10.11
C ARG A 15 -12.07 -19.18 -10.15
N LEU A 16 -12.89 -18.45 -10.92
CA LEU A 16 -12.90 -16.99 -10.97
C LEU A 16 -13.31 -16.37 -9.62
N GLY A 17 -14.31 -16.94 -8.95
CA GLY A 17 -14.72 -16.53 -7.59
C GLY A 17 -13.59 -16.67 -6.56
N ARG A 18 -12.86 -17.80 -6.56
CA ARG A 18 -11.72 -18.01 -5.64
C ARG A 18 -10.57 -17.03 -5.85
N VAL A 19 -10.29 -16.63 -7.10
CA VAL A 19 -9.21 -15.66 -7.39
C VAL A 19 -9.60 -14.26 -6.93
N ARG A 20 -10.85 -13.83 -7.13
CA ARG A 20 -11.37 -12.52 -6.68
C ARG A 20 -11.21 -12.33 -5.17
N TRP A 21 -11.60 -13.33 -4.38
CA TRP A 21 -11.46 -13.29 -2.93
C TRP A 21 -10.01 -13.33 -2.46
N ARG A 22 -9.11 -14.00 -3.19
CA ARG A 22 -7.66 -13.91 -2.95
C ARG A 22 -7.13 -12.50 -3.17
N VAL A 23 -7.54 -11.82 -4.25
CA VAL A 23 -7.16 -10.42 -4.50
C VAL A 23 -7.69 -9.52 -3.41
N CYS A 24 -8.95 -9.67 -3.00
CA CYS A 24 -9.52 -8.92 -1.87
C CYS A 24 -8.73 -9.14 -0.57
N ALA A 25 -8.37 -10.38 -0.23
CA ALA A 25 -7.56 -10.68 0.93
C ALA A 25 -6.16 -10.02 0.87
N LEU A 26 -5.54 -9.96 -0.33
CA LEU A 26 -4.27 -9.26 -0.52
C LEU A 26 -4.40 -7.74 -0.35
N LEU A 27 -5.46 -7.14 -0.89
CA LEU A 27 -5.75 -5.70 -0.72
C LEU A 27 -6.01 -5.36 0.76
N LEU A 28 -6.74 -6.23 1.46
CA LEU A 28 -6.98 -6.09 2.89
C LEU A 28 -5.66 -6.16 3.66
N ALA A 29 -4.86 -7.19 3.45
CA ALA A 29 -3.58 -7.36 4.12
C ALA A 29 -2.65 -6.16 3.89
N ALA A 30 -2.55 -5.67 2.66
CA ALA A 30 -1.76 -4.49 2.34
C ALA A 30 -2.28 -3.22 3.05
N THR A 31 -3.61 -3.05 3.11
CA THR A 31 -4.22 -1.94 3.86
C THR A 31 -3.97 -2.05 5.36
N THR A 32 -4.02 -3.26 5.92
CA THR A 32 -3.66 -3.52 7.31
C THR A 32 -2.20 -3.16 7.58
N ILE A 33 -1.26 -3.56 6.71
CA ILE A 33 0.16 -3.22 6.84
C ILE A 33 0.35 -1.69 6.87
N ASN A 34 -0.28 -0.96 5.93
CA ASN A 34 -0.24 0.51 5.91
C ASN A 34 -0.73 1.12 7.25
N TYR A 35 -1.78 0.53 7.84
CA TYR A 35 -2.30 1.03 9.10
C TYR A 35 -1.33 0.77 10.26
N VAL A 36 -0.72 -0.41 10.29
CA VAL A 36 0.29 -0.79 11.28
C VAL A 36 1.52 0.13 11.17
N ASP A 37 2.05 0.35 9.97
CA ASP A 37 3.23 1.19 9.73
C ASP A 37 3.03 2.65 10.19
N ARG A 38 1.79 3.15 10.14
CA ARG A 38 1.44 4.47 10.69
C ARG A 38 1.46 4.49 12.20
N GLN A 39 0.91 3.47 12.84
CA GLN A 39 0.81 3.38 14.30
C GLN A 39 2.16 3.06 14.96
N VAL A 40 3.01 2.27 14.29
CA VAL A 40 4.34 1.87 14.79
C VAL A 40 5.20 3.07 15.17
N LEU A 41 5.14 4.18 14.42
CA LEU A 41 5.93 5.37 14.75
C LEU A 41 5.58 5.92 16.15
N GLY A 42 4.28 6.01 16.49
CA GLY A 42 3.85 6.51 17.78
C GLY A 42 4.26 5.59 18.93
N VAL A 43 4.20 4.28 18.71
CA VAL A 43 4.62 3.26 19.68
C VAL A 43 6.13 3.29 19.92
N LEU A 44 6.92 3.44 18.84
CA LEU A 44 8.38 3.45 18.91
C LEU A 44 8.97 4.83 19.24
N ALA A 45 8.16 5.90 19.26
CA ALA A 45 8.64 7.27 19.45
C ALA A 45 9.53 7.44 20.71
N PRO A 46 9.17 6.91 21.90
CA PRO A 46 10.01 7.04 23.10
C PRO A 46 11.34 6.30 22.96
N PHE A 47 11.33 5.14 22.29
CA PHE A 47 12.55 4.36 22.07
C PHE A 47 13.49 5.07 21.08
N LEU A 48 12.94 5.53 19.95
CA LEU A 48 13.70 6.26 18.94
C LEU A 48 14.20 7.62 19.44
N GLN A 49 13.49 8.25 20.38
CA GLN A 49 13.97 9.44 21.09
C GLN A 49 15.26 9.15 21.88
N THR A 50 15.39 7.98 22.53
CA THR A 50 16.63 7.60 23.22
C THR A 50 17.76 7.18 22.29
N GLN A 51 17.45 6.57 21.14
CA GLN A 51 18.45 6.04 20.20
C GLN A 51 18.95 7.10 19.20
N ILE A 52 18.05 7.88 18.62
CA ILE A 52 18.33 8.89 17.59
C ILE A 52 18.48 10.28 18.23
N GLY A 53 17.91 10.50 19.43
CA GLY A 53 18.04 11.76 20.14
C GLY A 53 17.15 12.88 19.62
N TRP A 54 16.03 12.55 18.93
CA TRP A 54 15.12 13.59 18.44
C TRP A 54 14.35 14.27 19.58
N ASN A 55 13.86 15.48 19.35
CA ASN A 55 12.90 16.15 20.24
C ASN A 55 11.47 16.11 19.65
N GLU A 56 10.49 16.58 20.42
CA GLU A 56 9.07 16.55 20.06
C GLU A 56 8.78 17.40 18.80
N ILE A 57 9.52 18.48 18.59
CA ILE A 57 9.39 19.34 17.39
C ILE A 57 9.82 18.55 16.15
N GLN A 58 10.96 17.87 16.22
CA GLN A 58 11.48 17.03 15.13
C GLN A 58 10.56 15.84 14.84
N TYR A 59 10.00 15.21 15.88
CA TYR A 59 8.96 14.20 15.71
C TYR A 59 7.75 14.78 14.95
N GLY A 60 7.29 15.98 15.32
CA GLY A 60 6.23 16.69 14.61
C GLY A 60 6.56 16.94 13.12
N TYR A 61 7.80 17.29 12.80
CA TYR A 61 8.25 17.45 11.42
C TYR A 61 8.24 16.13 10.65
N ILE A 62 8.63 15.02 11.26
CA ILE A 62 8.59 13.69 10.63
C ILE A 62 7.14 13.30 10.30
N VAL A 63 6.22 13.50 11.24
CA VAL A 63 4.79 13.22 11.02
C VAL A 63 4.23 14.10 9.91
N THR A 64 4.56 15.40 9.94
CA THR A 64 4.11 16.36 8.92
C THR A 64 4.67 16.02 7.54
N ALA A 65 5.95 15.65 7.46
CA ALA A 65 6.60 15.26 6.21
C ALA A 65 5.94 14.02 5.60
N PHE A 66 5.62 13.01 6.42
CA PHE A 66 4.85 11.84 5.98
C PHE A 66 3.48 12.25 5.43
N GLN A 67 2.72 13.08 6.17
CA GLN A 67 1.38 13.50 5.75
C GLN A 67 1.42 14.33 4.46
N ALA A 68 2.38 15.23 4.32
CA ALA A 68 2.58 16.02 3.12
C ALA A 68 2.93 15.13 1.92
N ALA A 69 3.86 14.18 2.09
CA ALA A 69 4.20 13.21 1.06
C ALA A 69 3.00 12.35 0.65
N TYR A 70 2.20 11.92 1.63
CA TYR A 70 1.00 11.14 1.39
C TYR A 70 -0.05 11.94 0.61
N ALA A 71 -0.26 13.20 0.96
CA ALA A 71 -1.17 14.10 0.25
C ALA A 71 -0.73 14.34 -1.20
N LEU A 72 0.56 14.62 -1.42
CA LEU A 72 1.13 14.77 -2.76
C LEU A 72 1.03 13.46 -3.56
N GLY A 73 1.36 12.35 -2.93
CA GLY A 73 1.27 11.02 -3.53
C GLY A 73 -0.15 10.64 -3.90
N LEU A 74 -1.17 11.04 -3.14
CA LEU A 74 -2.59 10.83 -3.47
C LEU A 74 -2.97 11.51 -4.78
N LEU A 75 -2.49 12.73 -5.02
CA LEU A 75 -2.71 13.46 -6.27
C LEU A 75 -2.04 12.76 -7.46
N CYS A 76 -0.82 12.25 -7.28
CA CYS A 76 -0.05 11.62 -8.34
C CYS A 76 -0.44 10.15 -8.61
N SER A 77 -0.78 9.40 -7.56
CA SER A 77 -1.00 7.94 -7.62
C SER A 77 -2.18 7.57 -8.50
N GLY A 78 -3.25 8.35 -8.51
CA GLY A 78 -4.38 8.16 -9.42
C GLY A 78 -3.92 8.16 -10.89
N ALA A 79 -3.18 9.19 -11.30
CA ALA A 79 -2.65 9.30 -12.66
C ALA A 79 -1.67 8.16 -13.02
N VAL A 80 -0.84 7.72 -12.07
CA VAL A 80 0.06 6.57 -12.25
C VAL A 80 -0.74 5.28 -12.46
N ILE A 81 -1.72 5.02 -11.63
CA ILE A 81 -2.57 3.81 -11.70
C ILE A 81 -3.42 3.81 -12.98
N ASP A 82 -3.89 4.98 -13.41
CA ASP A 82 -4.63 5.12 -14.66
C ASP A 82 -3.75 4.88 -15.88
N ARG A 83 -2.49 5.34 -15.84
CA ARG A 83 -1.55 5.19 -16.95
C ARG A 83 -0.95 3.78 -17.08
N PHE A 84 -0.60 3.15 -15.95
CA PHE A 84 0.11 1.86 -15.93
C PHE A 84 -0.79 0.66 -15.59
N GLY A 85 -2.06 0.92 -15.25
CA GLY A 85 -3.01 -0.10 -14.83
C GLY A 85 -2.87 -0.48 -13.35
N THR A 86 -3.92 -1.12 -12.82
CA THR A 86 -4.04 -1.50 -11.39
C THR A 86 -2.94 -2.44 -10.95
N ARG A 87 -2.58 -3.45 -11.76
CA ARG A 87 -1.55 -4.43 -11.41
C ARG A 87 -0.16 -3.82 -11.24
N LEU A 88 0.31 -3.07 -12.24
CA LEU A 88 1.66 -2.50 -12.21
C LEU A 88 1.72 -1.28 -11.29
N GLY A 89 0.72 -0.40 -11.34
CA GLY A 89 0.65 0.77 -10.45
C GLY A 89 0.67 0.38 -8.98
N TYR A 90 -0.06 -0.68 -8.60
CA TYR A 90 -0.05 -1.14 -7.22
C TYR A 90 1.26 -1.82 -6.82
N ALA A 91 1.86 -2.62 -7.72
CA ALA A 91 3.17 -3.21 -7.47
C ALA A 91 4.27 -2.16 -7.26
N LEU A 92 4.24 -1.06 -8.01
CA LEU A 92 5.17 0.07 -7.83
C LEU A 92 4.97 0.77 -6.48
N ALA A 93 3.71 0.99 -6.07
CA ALA A 93 3.41 1.57 -4.76
C ALA A 93 3.91 0.68 -3.61
N ILE A 94 3.61 -0.63 -3.70
CA ILE A 94 4.10 -1.64 -2.73
C ILE A 94 5.62 -1.67 -2.70
N GLY A 95 6.26 -1.68 -3.87
CA GLY A 95 7.72 -1.66 -3.96
C GLY A 95 8.33 -0.43 -3.31
N LEU A 96 7.79 0.76 -3.61
CA LEU A 96 8.26 2.02 -3.03
C LEU A 96 8.11 2.05 -1.51
N TRP A 97 6.93 1.71 -0.97
CA TRP A 97 6.73 1.70 0.47
C TRP A 97 7.61 0.65 1.15
N SER A 98 7.85 -0.50 0.52
CA SER A 98 8.62 -1.59 1.11
C SER A 98 10.10 -1.22 1.18
N LEU A 99 10.63 -0.59 0.13
CA LEU A 99 11.99 -0.05 0.11
C LEU A 99 12.16 1.06 1.17
N ALA A 100 11.16 1.94 1.30
CA ALA A 100 11.18 2.98 2.31
C ALA A 100 11.12 2.41 3.74
N ALA A 101 10.29 1.38 3.97
CA ALA A 101 10.21 0.67 5.25
C ALA A 101 11.57 0.05 5.61
N MET A 102 12.23 -0.65 4.69
CA MET A 102 13.60 -1.15 4.90
C MET A 102 14.59 -0.02 5.16
N GLY A 103 14.43 1.13 4.50
CA GLY A 103 15.26 2.32 4.72
C GLY A 103 15.22 2.85 6.16
N HIS A 104 14.14 2.63 6.91
CA HIS A 104 14.09 3.01 8.33
C HIS A 104 15.10 2.23 9.18
N ALA A 105 15.40 0.98 8.83
CA ALA A 105 16.39 0.17 9.55
C ALA A 105 17.82 0.72 9.39
N LEU A 106 18.08 1.49 8.33
CA LEU A 106 19.38 2.10 8.04
C LEU A 106 19.49 3.54 8.58
N ALA A 107 18.39 4.11 9.09
CA ALA A 107 18.36 5.50 9.51
C ALA A 107 18.99 5.67 10.91
N THR A 108 20.15 6.32 10.96
CA THR A 108 20.86 6.65 12.21
C THR A 108 20.70 8.11 12.64
N SER A 109 19.96 8.90 11.86
CA SER A 109 19.73 10.33 12.12
C SER A 109 18.27 10.71 11.92
N VAL A 110 17.86 11.81 12.55
CA VAL A 110 16.51 12.38 12.42
C VAL A 110 16.15 12.64 10.97
N VAL A 111 17.08 13.21 10.20
CA VAL A 111 16.89 13.54 8.78
C VAL A 111 16.75 12.27 7.95
N GLY A 112 17.61 11.27 8.17
CA GLY A 112 17.52 9.98 7.47
C GLY A 112 16.19 9.29 7.73
N PHE A 113 15.72 9.32 8.97
CA PHE A 113 14.43 8.75 9.35
C PHE A 113 13.27 9.54 8.73
N ALA A 114 13.35 10.88 8.72
CA ALA A 114 12.35 11.73 8.07
C ALA A 114 12.24 11.46 6.56
N ILE A 115 13.36 11.27 5.87
CA ILE A 115 13.40 10.92 4.45
C ILE A 115 12.74 9.55 4.22
N ALA A 116 13.08 8.54 5.05
CA ALA A 116 12.46 7.23 4.95
C ALA A 116 10.93 7.31 5.16
N ARG A 117 10.46 8.12 6.13
CA ARG A 117 9.03 8.36 6.36
C ARG A 117 8.38 9.12 5.21
N PHE A 118 9.05 10.08 4.61
CA PHE A 118 8.54 10.81 3.44
C PHE A 118 8.27 9.85 2.27
N PHE A 119 9.24 9.02 1.90
CA PHE A 119 9.06 8.04 0.82
C PHE A 119 8.03 6.96 1.16
N LEU A 120 7.95 6.55 2.43
CA LEU A 120 6.90 5.64 2.91
C LEU A 120 5.52 6.25 2.67
N GLY A 121 5.29 7.50 3.10
CA GLY A 121 4.04 8.22 2.87
C GLY A 121 3.71 8.37 1.38
N LEU A 122 4.71 8.66 0.54
CA LEU A 122 4.54 8.74 -0.90
C LEU A 122 4.11 7.39 -1.50
N GLY A 123 4.71 6.27 -1.08
CA GLY A 123 4.35 4.93 -1.55
C GLY A 123 2.99 4.45 -1.05
N GLU A 124 2.71 4.63 0.25
CA GLU A 124 1.44 4.27 0.89
C GLU A 124 0.23 4.98 0.27
N SER A 125 0.43 6.19 -0.26
CA SER A 125 -0.64 6.97 -0.90
C SER A 125 -1.34 6.24 -2.05
N GLY A 126 -0.61 5.36 -2.75
CA GLY A 126 -1.14 4.55 -3.83
C GLY A 126 -2.04 3.41 -3.39
N ASN A 127 -2.07 3.07 -2.10
CA ASN A 127 -2.85 1.93 -1.61
C ASN A 127 -4.35 2.12 -1.82
N PHE A 128 -4.88 3.28 -1.46
CA PHE A 128 -6.32 3.52 -1.52
C PHE A 128 -6.87 3.62 -2.95
N PRO A 129 -6.27 4.42 -3.87
CA PRO A 129 -6.73 4.47 -5.25
C PRO A 129 -6.59 3.13 -5.98
N ALA A 130 -5.51 2.38 -5.73
CA ALA A 130 -5.30 1.08 -6.36
C ALA A 130 -6.29 0.04 -5.86
N ALA A 131 -6.53 -0.02 -4.55
CA ALA A 131 -7.49 -0.95 -3.96
C ALA A 131 -8.91 -0.68 -4.47
N LEU A 132 -9.36 0.58 -4.46
CA LEU A 132 -10.69 0.95 -4.97
C LEU A 132 -10.87 0.57 -6.43
N LYS A 133 -9.90 0.91 -7.29
CA LYS A 133 -9.99 0.59 -8.72
C LYS A 133 -9.95 -0.92 -8.96
N THR A 134 -9.11 -1.65 -8.23
CA THR A 134 -9.03 -3.11 -8.32
C THR A 134 -10.35 -3.76 -7.90
N VAL A 135 -10.97 -3.31 -6.81
CA VAL A 135 -12.28 -3.81 -6.39
C VAL A 135 -13.34 -3.51 -7.45
N ALA A 136 -13.37 -2.29 -7.99
CA ALA A 136 -14.32 -1.90 -9.03
C ALA A 136 -14.16 -2.68 -10.34
N GLU A 137 -12.93 -3.07 -10.71
CA GLU A 137 -12.63 -3.88 -11.89
C GLU A 137 -12.97 -5.37 -11.68
N TRP A 138 -12.75 -5.89 -10.46
CA TRP A 138 -12.83 -7.32 -10.20
C TRP A 138 -14.19 -7.77 -9.63
N PHE A 139 -14.96 -6.90 -8.98
CA PHE A 139 -16.25 -7.24 -8.35
C PHE A 139 -17.46 -6.67 -9.12
N PRO A 140 -18.50 -7.47 -9.42
CA PRO A 140 -19.75 -7.01 -10.01
C PRO A 140 -20.44 -5.89 -9.22
N ARG A 141 -21.09 -4.93 -9.89
CA ARG A 141 -21.84 -3.81 -9.28
C ARG A 141 -23.04 -4.22 -8.40
N ARG A 142 -23.38 -5.51 -8.33
CA ARG A 142 -24.59 -6.04 -7.67
C ARG A 142 -24.28 -6.93 -6.46
N GLU A 143 -23.05 -6.88 -5.97
CA GLU A 143 -22.65 -7.44 -4.68
C GLU A 143 -22.68 -6.38 -3.58
#